data_AF-A0A8J8F9R3-F1
#
_entry.id   AF-A0A8J8F9R3-F1
#
_cell.length_a   1.000
_cell.length_b   1.000
_cell.length_c   1.000
_cell.angle_alpha   90.00
_cell.angle_beta   90.00
_cell.angle_gamma   90.00
#
_symmetry.space_group_name_H-M   'P 1'
#
loop_
_entity.id
_entity.type
_entity.pdbx_description
1 polymer ?
#
loop_
_entity_poly.entity_id
_entity_poly.type
_entity_poly.pdbx_seq_one_letter_code
_entity_poly.pdbx_strand_id
1 'polypeptide(L)'
;MDATKKVTGIFIAAILVISVFAVFPMTASAASEAEIQQAIDDGIAWLAAQQNPEGSWGTSNMVGETGLAVKKLEHQAVDCKWGYCFDSPFDPAYPYADNVSRGLDYLFNHSHTIAIGPQTYGDPDTDGDGIGVYFGESQHHRNYETGIALMAIAESTTPDRVVDVPGSEVNGWTYYDVAVDTMNYLAWAQAETNGRGGWGYAQCDNGTWTDTAGSDNSNSGWVVLGLRYAETEDPLQGFNIAIPQFVKDELNIWIDYIQNDPGPADDGGEVDPDGGSGYTAPDDWVNILKTGNLLHEMAFVGDTKDTPRVINASDYICRHWNDTNDDSGWRPNNYHAMYTTMKGFVSLDIHKTCGHDWQADYEDAIVDQQNPSGNWTGCGWGDPILCTAWALLTLQKAAPPPRPTPPPTAVPALTPVGLIALVGLLSVIAAISISTRIKKRR
;
A
#
# COMPACT_ATOMS: atom_id res chain seq x y z
N MET A 1 -16.91 -78.02 -55.52
CA MET A 1 -15.70 -78.82 -55.23
C MET A 1 -14.55 -77.82 -55.20
N ASP A 2 -14.36 -77.12 -54.09
CA ASP A 2 -13.66 -77.55 -52.87
C ASP A 2 -12.21 -77.04 -52.92
N ALA A 3 -11.88 -76.16 -51.97
CA ALA A 3 -10.58 -76.03 -51.29
C ALA A 3 -10.45 -74.66 -50.63
N THR A 4 -10.96 -74.60 -49.41
CA THR A 4 -10.78 -73.58 -48.39
C THR A 4 -9.30 -73.47 -47.96
N LYS A 5 -8.75 -72.25 -47.85
CA LYS A 5 -7.61 -71.97 -46.96
C LYS A 5 -7.84 -70.68 -46.18
N LYS A 6 -7.72 -70.83 -44.87
CA LYS A 6 -7.93 -69.87 -43.78
C LYS A 6 -6.93 -68.69 -43.87
N VAL A 7 -7.41 -67.48 -43.56
CA VAL A 7 -6.62 -66.50 -42.82
C VAL A 7 -7.51 -65.89 -41.74
N THR A 8 -7.08 -66.11 -40.50
CA THR A 8 -7.62 -65.57 -39.26
C THR A 8 -7.31 -64.07 -39.22
N GLY A 9 -8.34 -63.22 -39.19
CA GLY A 9 -8.22 -61.77 -39.04
C GLY A 9 -8.89 -61.31 -37.76
N ILE A 10 -8.08 -60.81 -36.84
CA ILE A 10 -8.43 -60.32 -35.50
C ILE A 10 -9.34 -59.09 -35.59
N PHE A 11 -10.36 -59.05 -34.73
CA PHE A 11 -11.20 -57.88 -34.45
C PHE A 11 -10.35 -56.73 -33.88
N ILE A 12 -10.37 -55.56 -34.53
CA ILE A 12 -10.11 -54.27 -33.87
C ILE A 12 -11.28 -53.35 -34.23
N ALA A 13 -12.16 -53.14 -33.24
CA ALA A 13 -13.21 -52.15 -33.30
C ALA A 13 -12.57 -50.77 -33.10
N ALA A 14 -12.54 -49.95 -34.14
CA ALA A 14 -12.23 -48.54 -34.05
C ALA A 14 -13.54 -47.75 -34.00
N ILE A 15 -14.05 -47.47 -32.81
CA ILE A 15 -15.05 -46.42 -32.60
C ILE A 15 -14.27 -45.15 -32.29
N LEU A 16 -14.07 -44.34 -33.32
CA LEU A 16 -13.43 -43.04 -33.25
C LEU A 16 -14.54 -42.02 -32.92
N VAL A 17 -14.84 -41.85 -31.63
CA VAL A 17 -15.66 -40.72 -31.17
C VAL A 17 -14.76 -39.50 -31.19
N ILE A 18 -14.84 -38.72 -32.26
CA ILE A 18 -14.31 -37.36 -32.28
C ILE A 18 -15.25 -36.52 -31.44
N SER A 19 -14.99 -36.47 -30.13
CA SER A 19 -15.55 -35.42 -29.26
C SER A 19 -14.81 -34.14 -29.60
N VAL A 20 -15.39 -33.36 -30.52
CA VAL A 20 -15.03 -31.95 -30.68
C VAL A 20 -15.48 -31.24 -29.40
N PHE A 21 -14.59 -31.14 -28.42
CA PHE A 21 -14.71 -30.11 -27.41
C PHE A 21 -14.50 -28.78 -28.13
N ALA A 22 -15.61 -28.13 -28.47
CA ALA A 22 -15.58 -26.71 -28.77
C ALA A 22 -15.07 -26.01 -27.50
N VAL A 23 -13.78 -25.68 -27.49
CA VAL A 23 -13.23 -24.68 -26.58
C VAL A 23 -13.83 -23.37 -27.03
N PHE A 24 -15.02 -23.05 -26.52
CA PHE A 24 -15.46 -21.67 -26.51
C PHE A 24 -14.46 -20.93 -25.63
N PRO A 25 -13.87 -19.81 -26.08
CA PRO A 25 -13.22 -18.92 -25.15
C PRO A 25 -14.27 -18.54 -24.13
N MET A 26 -14.11 -18.98 -22.87
CA MET A 26 -14.77 -18.30 -21.77
C MET A 26 -14.28 -16.86 -21.87
N THR A 27 -15.15 -15.98 -22.35
CA THR A 27 -15.06 -14.60 -21.91
C THR A 27 -15.24 -14.70 -20.40
N ALA A 28 -14.14 -14.59 -19.64
CA ALA A 28 -14.21 -14.53 -18.19
C ALA A 28 -15.23 -13.42 -17.87
N SER A 29 -16.34 -13.80 -17.25
CA SER A 29 -17.21 -12.83 -16.61
C SER A 29 -16.48 -12.32 -15.39
N ALA A 30 -16.64 -11.03 -15.08
CA ALA A 30 -16.14 -10.48 -13.82
C ALA A 30 -16.59 -11.36 -12.64
N ALA A 31 -15.70 -11.57 -11.68
CA ALA A 31 -15.95 -12.35 -10.48
C ALA A 31 -17.19 -11.80 -9.77
N SER A 32 -18.11 -12.69 -9.44
CA SER A 32 -19.30 -12.32 -8.70
C SER A 32 -18.97 -12.01 -7.24
N GLU A 33 -19.81 -11.20 -6.59
CA GLU A 33 -19.64 -10.92 -5.15
C GLU A 33 -19.62 -12.19 -4.30
N ALA A 34 -20.33 -13.24 -4.72
CA ALA A 34 -20.31 -14.53 -4.03
C ALA A 34 -18.98 -15.26 -4.17
N GLU A 35 -18.35 -15.20 -5.35
CA GLU A 35 -17.02 -15.78 -5.58
C GLU A 35 -15.94 -15.01 -4.81
N ILE A 36 -16.05 -13.68 -4.78
CA ILE A 36 -15.13 -12.82 -4.00
C ILE A 36 -15.27 -13.12 -2.50
N GLN A 37 -16.50 -13.15 -1.95
CA GLN A 37 -16.71 -13.48 -0.54
C GLN A 37 -16.18 -14.87 -0.19
N GLN A 38 -16.45 -15.87 -1.03
CA GLN A 38 -15.95 -17.23 -0.81
C GLN A 38 -14.42 -17.27 -0.81
N ALA A 39 -13.77 -16.56 -1.73
CA ALA A 39 -12.31 -16.48 -1.77
C ALA A 39 -11.74 -15.81 -0.51
N ILE A 40 -12.38 -14.74 -0.02
CA ILE A 40 -12.01 -14.08 1.23
C ILE A 40 -12.14 -15.05 2.41
N ASP A 41 -13.29 -15.74 2.54
CA ASP A 41 -13.56 -16.67 3.64
C ASP A 41 -12.54 -17.82 3.67
N ASP A 42 -12.26 -18.45 2.52
CA ASP A 42 -11.31 -19.55 2.41
C ASP A 42 -9.87 -19.10 2.70
N GLY A 43 -9.49 -17.92 2.21
CA GLY A 43 -8.16 -17.37 2.46
C GLY A 43 -7.93 -16.97 3.91
N ILE A 44 -8.93 -16.40 4.57
CA ILE A 44 -8.83 -16.03 5.99
C ILE A 44 -8.78 -17.27 6.87
N ALA A 45 -9.60 -18.28 6.58
CA ALA A 45 -9.54 -19.56 7.28
C ALA A 45 -8.16 -20.21 7.13
N TRP A 46 -7.58 -20.19 5.93
CA TRP A 46 -6.22 -20.69 5.72
C TRP A 46 -5.18 -19.89 6.48
N LEU A 47 -5.23 -18.55 6.40
CA LEU A 47 -4.27 -17.65 7.03
C LEU A 47 -4.28 -17.80 8.54
N ALA A 48 -5.46 -17.82 9.17
CA ALA A 48 -5.61 -18.04 10.61
C ALA A 48 -5.04 -19.40 11.05
N ALA A 49 -5.16 -20.43 10.20
CA ALA A 49 -4.60 -21.76 10.48
C ALA A 49 -3.06 -21.84 10.37
N GLN A 50 -2.39 -20.81 9.82
CA GLN A 50 -0.92 -20.76 9.72
C GLN A 50 -0.23 -20.17 10.96
N GLN A 51 -0.99 -19.67 11.95
CA GLN A 51 -0.38 -19.05 13.12
C GLN A 51 0.44 -20.07 13.93
N ASN A 52 1.69 -19.76 14.20
CA ASN A 52 2.57 -20.58 15.03
C ASN A 52 2.09 -20.60 16.49
N PRO A 53 2.51 -21.58 17.31
CA PRO A 53 2.10 -21.67 18.73
C PRO A 53 2.40 -20.41 19.56
N GLU A 54 3.50 -19.72 19.27
CA GLU A 54 3.92 -18.48 19.94
C GLU A 54 3.16 -17.22 19.49
N GLY A 55 2.31 -17.31 18.45
CA GLY A 55 1.45 -16.21 18.00
C GLY A 55 1.88 -15.55 16.69
N SER A 56 3.08 -15.83 16.20
CA SER A 56 3.57 -15.29 14.94
C SER A 56 3.05 -16.02 13.71
N TRP A 57 3.35 -15.45 12.54
CA TRP A 57 3.29 -16.09 11.24
C TRP A 57 4.70 -16.18 10.64
N GLY A 58 4.91 -17.21 9.82
CA GLY A 58 6.14 -17.36 9.06
C GLY A 58 7.23 -18.16 9.73
N THR A 59 8.38 -18.17 9.06
CA THR A 59 9.61 -18.84 9.53
C THR A 59 10.86 -17.94 9.46
N SER A 60 10.73 -16.74 8.89
CA SER A 60 11.79 -15.74 8.75
C SER A 60 11.16 -14.34 8.63
N ASN A 61 11.81 -13.29 9.15
CA ASN A 61 11.25 -11.93 9.17
C ASN A 61 9.82 -11.92 9.75
N MET A 62 9.65 -12.68 10.84
CA MET A 62 8.34 -13.07 11.36
C MET A 62 7.56 -11.88 11.92
N VAL A 63 8.23 -10.78 12.31
CA VAL A 63 7.55 -9.54 12.70
C VAL A 63 6.77 -8.95 11.53
N GLY A 64 7.39 -8.87 10.35
CA GLY A 64 6.73 -8.37 9.14
C GLY A 64 5.55 -9.26 8.69
N GLU A 65 5.76 -10.58 8.65
CA GLU A 65 4.69 -11.53 8.30
C GLU A 65 3.53 -11.52 9.31
N THR A 66 3.86 -11.49 10.60
CA THR A 66 2.87 -11.41 11.68
C THR A 66 2.08 -10.12 11.60
N GLY A 67 2.74 -8.98 11.40
CA GLY A 67 2.06 -7.69 11.31
C GLY A 67 1.08 -7.63 10.12
N LEU A 68 1.43 -8.18 8.96
CA LEU A 68 0.52 -8.28 7.82
C LEU A 68 -0.64 -9.25 8.05
N ALA A 69 -0.39 -10.40 8.69
CA ALA A 69 -1.45 -11.35 9.01
C ALA A 69 -2.43 -10.79 10.05
N VAL A 70 -1.92 -10.19 11.12
CA VAL A 70 -2.71 -9.50 12.16
C VAL A 70 -3.53 -8.39 11.52
N LYS A 71 -2.89 -7.49 10.76
CA LYS A 71 -3.56 -6.43 10.01
C LYS A 71 -4.74 -6.96 9.20
N LYS A 72 -4.54 -8.05 8.46
CA LYS A 72 -5.61 -8.64 7.65
C LYS A 72 -6.76 -9.17 8.50
N LEU A 73 -6.48 -9.82 9.64
CA LEU A 73 -7.51 -10.32 10.54
C LEU A 73 -8.26 -9.16 11.22
N GLU A 74 -7.56 -8.12 11.66
CA GLU A 74 -8.18 -6.92 12.23
C GLU A 74 -9.14 -6.26 11.23
N HIS A 75 -8.68 -6.05 9.99
CA HIS A 75 -9.52 -5.52 8.93
C HIS A 75 -10.75 -6.38 8.66
N GLN A 76 -10.65 -7.71 8.78
CA GLN A 76 -11.80 -8.60 8.61
C GLN A 76 -12.86 -8.39 9.69
N ALA A 77 -12.45 -8.06 10.92
CA ALA A 77 -13.40 -7.82 11.99
C ALA A 77 -14.24 -6.57 11.69
N VAL A 78 -13.60 -5.49 11.24
CA VAL A 78 -14.23 -4.16 11.10
C VAL A 78 -14.87 -3.90 9.74
N ASP A 79 -14.45 -4.59 8.67
CA ASP A 79 -15.04 -4.42 7.35
C ASP A 79 -16.51 -4.86 7.33
N CYS A 80 -17.42 -3.97 6.95
CA CYS A 80 -18.86 -4.24 6.85
C CYS A 80 -19.29 -4.78 5.49
N LYS A 81 -18.45 -4.70 4.45
CA LYS A 81 -18.78 -5.23 3.12
C LYS A 81 -18.48 -6.72 3.04
N TRP A 82 -17.26 -7.10 3.40
CA TRP A 82 -16.78 -8.49 3.27
C TRP A 82 -16.44 -9.16 4.61
N GLY A 83 -16.44 -8.36 5.69
CA GLY A 83 -16.08 -8.78 7.04
C GLY A 83 -17.28 -9.00 7.96
N TYR A 84 -17.01 -8.85 9.26
CA TYR A 84 -18.00 -9.08 10.31
C TYR A 84 -18.69 -7.80 10.81
N CYS A 85 -18.21 -6.62 10.42
CA CYS A 85 -18.77 -5.32 10.84
C CYS A 85 -18.81 -5.13 12.37
N PHE A 86 -17.77 -5.59 13.08
CA PHE A 86 -17.57 -5.30 14.50
C PHE A 86 -16.88 -3.95 14.69
N ASP A 87 -17.09 -3.31 15.83
CA ASP A 87 -16.37 -2.08 16.19
C ASP A 87 -14.91 -2.37 16.65
N SER A 88 -14.58 -3.64 16.89
CA SER A 88 -13.26 -4.05 17.34
C SER A 88 -12.90 -5.49 16.98
N PRO A 89 -11.63 -5.76 16.63
CA PRO A 89 -11.15 -7.13 16.42
C PRO A 89 -11.05 -7.97 17.70
N PHE A 90 -11.30 -7.36 18.87
CA PHE A 90 -11.36 -8.06 20.15
C PHE A 90 -12.79 -8.39 20.59
N ASP A 91 -13.80 -8.20 19.72
CA ASP A 91 -15.16 -8.61 20.04
C ASP A 91 -15.20 -10.12 20.37
N PRO A 92 -15.76 -10.54 21.52
CA PRO A 92 -15.82 -11.97 21.89
C PRO A 92 -16.57 -12.87 20.90
N ALA A 93 -17.39 -12.30 20.01
CA ALA A 93 -18.08 -13.02 18.96
C ALA A 93 -17.25 -13.14 17.66
N TYR A 94 -16.15 -12.41 17.52
CA TYR A 94 -15.27 -12.50 16.36
C TYR A 94 -14.42 -13.79 16.42
N PRO A 95 -14.54 -14.69 15.43
CA PRO A 95 -13.92 -16.02 15.51
C PRO A 95 -12.39 -16.00 15.52
N TYR A 96 -11.76 -14.93 15.06
CA TYR A 96 -10.30 -14.80 14.99
C TYR A 96 -9.73 -13.82 16.03
N ALA A 97 -10.51 -13.42 17.04
CA ALA A 97 -10.05 -12.50 18.10
C ALA A 97 -8.84 -13.03 18.88
N ASP A 98 -8.75 -14.35 19.09
CA ASP A 98 -7.59 -14.99 19.73
C ASP A 98 -6.35 -14.95 18.82
N ASN A 99 -6.53 -15.16 17.50
CA ASN A 99 -5.43 -15.03 16.55
C ASN A 99 -4.86 -13.61 16.54
N VAL A 100 -5.73 -12.59 16.52
CA VAL A 100 -5.33 -11.17 16.60
C VAL A 100 -4.57 -10.90 17.90
N SER A 101 -5.13 -11.30 19.04
CA SER A 101 -4.52 -11.06 20.36
C SER A 101 -3.12 -11.65 20.45
N ARG A 102 -2.97 -12.93 20.07
CA ARG A 102 -1.67 -13.63 20.11
C ARG A 102 -0.65 -13.07 19.12
N GLY A 103 -1.12 -12.59 17.96
CA GLY A 103 -0.25 -11.95 16.98
C GLY A 103 0.29 -10.60 17.46
N LEU A 104 -0.57 -9.77 18.05
CA LEU A 104 -0.14 -8.51 18.67
C LEU A 104 0.78 -8.75 19.87
N ASP A 105 0.49 -9.75 20.71
CA ASP A 105 1.37 -10.12 21.82
C ASP A 105 2.77 -10.52 21.32
N TYR A 106 2.85 -11.27 20.20
CA TYR A 106 4.12 -11.58 19.56
C TYR A 106 4.83 -10.30 19.09
N LEU A 107 4.15 -9.36 18.43
CA LEU A 107 4.75 -8.09 18.01
C LEU A 107 5.29 -7.32 19.22
N PHE A 108 4.50 -7.14 20.28
CA PHE A 108 4.96 -6.44 21.49
C PHE A 108 6.14 -7.13 22.17
N ASN A 109 6.20 -8.47 22.15
CA ASN A 109 7.37 -9.20 22.66
C ASN A 109 8.65 -8.97 21.83
N HIS A 110 8.54 -8.44 20.60
CA HIS A 110 9.65 -8.08 19.71
C HIS A 110 9.81 -6.57 19.52
N SER A 111 9.20 -5.79 20.42
CA SER A 111 9.46 -4.36 20.55
C SER A 111 10.76 -4.08 21.29
N HIS A 112 11.42 -2.99 20.93
CA HIS A 112 12.63 -2.50 21.55
C HIS A 112 12.55 -0.98 21.67
N THR A 113 12.93 -0.46 22.82
CA THR A 113 13.05 0.96 23.10
C THR A 113 14.44 1.46 22.69
N ILE A 114 14.49 2.69 22.18
CA ILE A 114 15.73 3.36 21.83
C ILE A 114 15.63 4.84 22.20
N ALA A 115 16.74 5.41 22.66
CA ALA A 115 16.81 6.85 22.88
C ALA A 115 16.81 7.57 21.52
N ILE A 116 15.89 8.52 21.36
CA ILE A 116 15.82 9.40 20.19
C ILE A 116 16.14 10.85 20.59
N GLY A 117 16.30 11.71 19.61
CA GLY A 117 16.48 13.13 19.85
C GLY A 117 16.31 13.96 18.57
N PRO A 118 16.46 15.30 18.69
CA PRO A 118 16.26 16.20 17.56
C PRO A 118 17.12 15.82 16.35
N GLN A 119 16.49 15.83 15.18
CA GLN A 119 17.13 15.66 13.88
C GLN A 119 17.41 17.02 13.23
N THR A 120 18.14 17.03 12.11
CA THR A 120 18.53 18.24 11.39
C THR A 120 17.31 19.08 10.97
N TYR A 121 16.20 18.42 10.61
CA TYR A 121 15.03 19.06 10.01
C TYR A 121 13.81 19.15 10.93
N GLY A 122 13.87 18.55 12.12
CA GLY A 122 12.78 18.61 13.09
C GLY A 122 13.01 17.77 14.33
N ASP A 123 12.10 17.91 15.30
CA ASP A 123 12.10 17.11 16.51
C ASP A 123 11.09 15.96 16.36
N PRO A 124 11.55 14.69 16.32
CA PRO A 124 10.66 13.54 16.19
C PRO A 124 9.93 13.18 17.48
N ASP A 125 10.39 13.63 18.65
CA ASP A 125 9.85 13.27 19.97
C ASP A 125 8.59 14.09 20.30
N THR A 126 7.42 13.56 19.95
CA THR A 126 6.15 14.32 20.00
C THR A 126 5.53 14.44 21.39
N ASP A 127 5.88 13.55 22.31
CA ASP A 127 5.40 13.49 23.69
C ASP A 127 6.49 13.82 24.73
N GLY A 128 7.74 13.95 24.30
CA GLY A 128 8.83 14.60 25.04
C GLY A 128 9.51 13.71 26.06
N ASP A 129 9.45 12.39 25.88
CA ASP A 129 10.02 11.41 26.81
C ASP A 129 11.41 10.92 26.38
N GLY A 130 11.83 11.27 25.16
CA GLY A 130 13.11 10.90 24.56
C GLY A 130 13.20 9.45 24.08
N ILE A 131 12.06 8.76 23.93
CA ILE A 131 11.99 7.35 23.58
C ILE A 131 11.35 7.16 22.19
N GLY A 132 11.92 6.24 21.43
CA GLY A 132 11.28 5.64 20.27
C GLY A 132 11.16 4.14 20.46
N VAL A 133 10.18 3.53 19.78
CA VAL A 133 9.96 2.08 19.77
C VAL A 133 10.16 1.55 18.35
N TYR A 134 10.97 0.51 18.21
CA TYR A 134 11.09 -0.22 16.95
C TYR A 134 10.78 -1.70 17.15
N PHE A 135 10.42 -2.37 16.07
CA PHE A 135 10.13 -3.80 16.05
C PHE A 135 11.13 -4.52 15.14
N GLY A 136 11.53 -5.72 15.56
CA GLY A 136 12.30 -6.61 14.70
C GLY A 136 13.21 -7.57 15.46
N GLU A 137 13.60 -8.62 14.76
CA GLU A 137 14.54 -9.63 15.26
C GLU A 137 15.99 -9.36 14.79
N SER A 138 16.14 -8.52 13.76
CA SER A 138 17.40 -8.21 13.09
C SER A 138 17.62 -6.70 13.02
N GLN A 139 18.88 -6.28 13.01
CA GLN A 139 19.23 -4.88 12.77
C GLN A 139 18.99 -4.47 11.31
N HIS A 140 18.91 -5.44 10.40
CA HIS A 140 18.77 -5.19 8.96
C HIS A 140 17.36 -4.78 8.55
N HIS A 141 16.27 -5.21 9.19
CA HIS A 141 14.91 -4.95 8.68
C HIS A 141 14.05 -4.06 9.57
N ARG A 142 14.67 -3.29 10.46
CA ARG A 142 13.98 -2.54 11.51
C ARG A 142 12.89 -1.63 10.99
N ASN A 143 13.20 -0.71 10.08
CA ASN A 143 12.19 0.27 9.64
C ASN A 143 11.05 -0.41 8.87
N TYR A 144 11.36 -1.43 8.08
CA TYR A 144 10.39 -2.22 7.34
C TYR A 144 9.40 -2.92 8.28
N GLU A 145 9.91 -3.67 9.26
CA GLU A 145 9.10 -4.41 10.23
C GLU A 145 8.36 -3.45 11.17
N THR A 146 8.98 -2.33 11.54
CA THR A 146 8.40 -1.30 12.40
C THR A 146 7.22 -0.59 11.74
N GLY A 147 7.33 -0.23 10.45
CA GLY A 147 6.22 0.36 9.70
C GLY A 147 4.99 -0.56 9.62
N ILE A 148 5.23 -1.86 9.39
CA ILE A 148 4.17 -2.88 9.36
C ILE A 148 3.57 -3.11 10.76
N ALA A 149 4.40 -3.15 11.80
CA ALA A 149 3.93 -3.29 13.19
C ALA A 149 3.05 -2.09 13.61
N LEU A 150 3.46 -0.86 13.27
CA LEU A 150 2.67 0.35 13.52
C LEU A 150 1.29 0.27 12.85
N MET A 151 1.25 -0.19 11.59
CA MET A 151 0.00 -0.39 10.85
C MET A 151 -0.95 -1.37 11.56
N ALA A 152 -0.43 -2.49 12.09
CA ALA A 152 -1.24 -3.47 12.83
C ALA A 152 -1.74 -2.87 14.16
N ILE A 153 -0.84 -2.27 14.95
CA ILE A 153 -1.22 -1.67 16.25
C ILE A 153 -2.31 -0.60 16.06
N ALA A 154 -2.20 0.24 15.03
CA ALA A 154 -3.14 1.33 14.79
C ALA A 154 -4.54 0.87 14.32
N GLU A 155 -4.68 -0.27 13.62
CA GLU A 155 -6.01 -0.80 13.23
C GLU A 155 -6.66 -1.68 14.31
N SER A 156 -5.99 -1.92 15.42
CA SER A 156 -6.56 -2.67 16.55
C SER A 156 -7.81 -2.04 17.18
N THR A 157 -8.17 -0.81 16.79
CA THR A 157 -9.30 0.02 17.27
C THR A 157 -9.34 0.27 18.78
N THR A 158 -8.24 -0.02 19.50
CA THR A 158 -8.21 0.00 20.96
C THR A 158 -7.00 0.75 21.52
N PRO A 159 -6.89 2.08 21.29
CA PRO A 159 -5.76 2.87 21.76
C PRO A 159 -5.52 2.77 23.27
N ASP A 160 -6.59 2.66 24.07
CA ASP A 160 -6.52 2.54 25.54
C ASP A 160 -6.17 1.14 26.05
N ARG A 161 -6.07 0.13 25.18
CA ARG A 161 -5.71 -1.23 25.57
C ARG A 161 -4.27 -1.25 26.06
N VAL A 162 -4.01 -1.96 27.14
CA VAL A 162 -2.68 -2.08 27.75
C VAL A 162 -1.98 -3.33 27.24
N VAL A 163 -0.70 -3.21 26.90
CA VAL A 163 0.18 -4.34 26.61
C VAL A 163 0.40 -5.14 27.90
N ASP A 164 -0.08 -6.39 27.94
CA ASP A 164 0.10 -7.33 29.05
C ASP A 164 0.94 -8.53 28.60
N VAL A 165 2.19 -8.24 28.22
CA VAL A 165 3.15 -9.22 27.69
C VAL A 165 4.39 -9.22 28.58
N PRO A 166 4.44 -10.08 29.62
CA PRO A 166 5.56 -10.10 30.56
C PRO A 166 6.91 -10.33 29.86
N GLY A 167 7.83 -9.38 30.04
CA GLY A 167 9.16 -9.42 29.42
C GLY A 167 9.32 -8.53 28.18
N SER A 168 8.21 -8.03 27.61
CA SER A 168 8.23 -6.95 26.61
C SER A 168 8.74 -5.65 27.22
N GLU A 169 9.52 -4.87 26.46
CA GLU A 169 10.00 -3.55 26.89
C GLU A 169 8.87 -2.53 27.05
N VAL A 170 7.77 -2.71 26.34
CA VAL A 170 6.58 -1.85 26.40
C VAL A 170 5.46 -2.45 27.26
N ASN A 171 5.76 -3.47 28.07
CA ASN A 171 4.77 -4.07 28.97
C ASN A 171 4.21 -3.04 29.96
N GLY A 172 2.89 -2.90 30.00
CA GLY A 172 2.16 -1.94 30.83
C GLY A 172 1.89 -0.59 30.16
N TRP A 173 2.35 -0.39 28.92
CA TRP A 173 2.03 0.79 28.12
C TRP A 173 0.69 0.61 27.42
N THR A 174 0.01 1.71 27.08
CA THR A 174 -1.15 1.63 26.21
C THR A 174 -0.72 1.38 24.76
N TYR A 175 -1.59 0.82 23.93
CA TYR A 175 -1.31 0.66 22.51
C TYR A 175 -1.08 2.01 21.83
N TYR A 176 -1.77 3.06 22.32
CA TYR A 176 -1.53 4.43 21.89
C TYR A 176 -0.11 4.89 22.18
N ASP A 177 0.38 4.73 23.41
CA ASP A 177 1.74 5.12 23.79
C ASP A 177 2.80 4.39 22.94
N VAL A 178 2.61 3.08 22.75
CA VAL A 178 3.49 2.30 21.86
C VAL A 178 3.46 2.83 20.43
N ALA A 179 2.28 3.15 19.90
CA ALA A 179 2.14 3.67 18.54
C ALA A 179 2.74 5.07 18.38
N VAL A 180 2.64 5.95 19.38
CA VAL A 180 3.30 7.27 19.41
C VAL A 180 4.81 7.10 19.34
N ASP A 181 5.40 6.27 20.19
CA ASP A 181 6.85 6.07 20.19
C ASP A 181 7.36 5.33 18.96
N THR A 182 6.50 4.49 18.37
CA THR A 182 6.81 3.84 17.08
C THR A 182 6.84 4.86 15.95
N MET A 183 5.90 5.81 15.95
CA MET A 183 5.89 6.94 15.03
C MET A 183 7.11 7.86 15.26
N ASN A 184 7.42 8.19 16.52
CA ASN A 184 8.59 8.98 16.90
C ASN A 184 9.89 8.32 16.38
N TYR A 185 10.04 7.00 16.56
CA TYR A 185 11.18 6.25 16.00
C TYR A 185 11.26 6.36 14.47
N LEU A 186 10.15 6.16 13.76
CA LEU A 186 10.15 6.23 12.29
C LEU A 186 10.45 7.65 11.79
N ALA A 187 9.97 8.68 12.48
CA ALA A 187 10.31 10.08 12.19
C ALA A 187 11.80 10.37 12.45
N TRP A 188 12.35 9.83 13.54
CA TRP A 188 13.77 9.93 13.89
C TRP A 188 14.67 9.19 12.87
N ALA A 189 14.23 8.02 12.40
CA ALA A 189 14.98 7.15 11.52
C ALA A 189 15.01 7.58 10.04
N GLN A 190 14.30 8.65 9.67
CA GLN A 190 14.19 9.14 8.29
C GLN A 190 15.55 9.63 7.77
N ALA A 191 15.85 9.32 6.51
CA ALA A 191 17.15 9.64 5.93
C ALA A 191 17.39 11.15 5.78
N GLU A 192 18.56 11.62 6.19
CA GLU A 192 18.97 13.04 6.02
C GLU A 192 20.10 13.23 4.99
N THR A 193 20.72 12.13 4.56
CA THR A 193 21.88 12.13 3.63
C THR A 193 21.59 11.27 2.38
N ASN A 194 22.17 10.08 2.29
CA ASN A 194 21.98 9.16 1.17
C ASN A 194 20.52 8.70 1.13
N GLY A 195 19.78 9.07 0.08
CA GLY A 195 18.34 8.80 -0.01
C GLY A 195 17.48 9.72 0.87
N ARG A 196 17.93 10.96 1.09
CA ARG A 196 17.24 11.97 1.92
C ARG A 196 15.72 11.97 1.72
N GLY A 197 14.99 11.97 2.84
CA GLY A 197 13.53 11.99 2.89
C GLY A 197 12.87 10.62 2.85
N GLY A 198 13.55 9.60 2.33
CA GLY A 198 13.05 8.24 2.33
C GLY A 198 13.44 7.46 3.59
N TRP A 199 13.11 6.17 3.57
CA TRP A 199 13.56 5.20 4.55
C TRP A 199 14.31 4.07 3.88
N GLY A 200 15.36 3.62 4.56
CA GLY A 200 16.03 2.36 4.28
C GLY A 200 15.69 1.32 5.31
N TYR A 201 16.34 0.17 5.18
CA TYR A 201 16.21 -1.00 6.03
C TYR A 201 16.66 -0.78 7.49
N ALA A 202 17.66 0.06 7.68
CA ALA A 202 18.18 0.49 8.99
C ALA A 202 17.80 1.94 9.31
N GLN A 203 17.90 2.36 10.57
CA GLN A 203 17.70 3.76 10.94
C GLN A 203 18.83 4.67 10.44
N CYS A 204 18.47 5.93 10.18
CA CYS A 204 19.40 7.05 10.00
C CYS A 204 19.25 8.02 11.18
N ASP A 205 20.35 8.35 11.87
CA ASP A 205 20.38 9.35 12.94
C ASP A 205 21.42 10.42 12.62
N ASN A 206 20.99 11.67 12.46
CA ASN A 206 21.89 12.79 12.14
C ASN A 206 22.80 12.46 10.93
N GLY A 207 22.22 11.85 9.91
CA GLY A 207 22.88 11.41 8.68
C GLY A 207 23.72 10.12 8.79
N THR A 208 23.74 9.46 9.96
CA THR A 208 24.52 8.26 10.23
C THR A 208 23.63 7.02 10.21
N TRP A 209 23.95 6.06 9.34
CA TRP A 209 23.23 4.79 9.24
C TRP A 209 23.82 3.74 10.17
N THR A 210 22.96 2.94 10.81
CA THR A 210 23.42 1.83 11.67
C THR A 210 23.82 0.60 10.88
N ASP A 211 23.50 0.55 9.59
CA ASP A 211 23.79 -0.57 8.70
C ASP A 211 23.98 -0.10 7.24
N THR A 212 23.43 -0.82 6.25
CA THR A 212 23.37 -0.41 4.85
C THR A 212 22.73 0.97 4.72
N ALA A 213 23.51 1.92 4.23
CA ALA A 213 23.10 3.29 4.03
C ALA A 213 22.32 3.45 2.73
N GLY A 214 21.10 4.00 2.82
CA GLY A 214 20.32 4.41 1.67
C GLY A 214 18.85 4.07 1.81
N SER A 215 18.02 4.97 1.32
CA SER A 215 16.58 4.76 1.20
C SER A 215 16.24 3.94 -0.05
N ASP A 216 15.12 3.22 0.02
CA ASP A 216 14.54 2.55 -1.12
C ASP A 216 13.01 2.71 -1.13
N ASN A 217 12.41 2.56 -2.31
CA ASN A 217 10.98 2.80 -2.49
C ASN A 217 10.07 1.63 -2.10
N SER A 218 10.64 0.49 -1.69
CA SER A 218 9.87 -0.53 -0.97
C SER A 218 9.68 -0.10 0.48
N ASN A 219 10.79 0.18 1.16
CA ASN A 219 10.81 0.49 2.58
C ASN A 219 10.08 1.80 2.90
N SER A 220 10.36 2.85 2.13
CA SER A 220 9.64 4.13 2.24
C SER A 220 8.13 3.95 2.14
N GLY A 221 7.67 3.12 1.18
CA GLY A 221 6.25 2.83 0.99
C GLY A 221 5.60 2.01 2.11
N TRP A 222 6.37 1.19 2.84
CA TRP A 222 5.87 0.44 4.01
C TRP A 222 5.86 1.28 5.29
N VAL A 223 6.89 2.10 5.49
CA VAL A 223 6.94 3.06 6.60
C VAL A 223 5.79 4.07 6.48
N VAL A 224 5.60 4.65 5.30
CA VAL A 224 4.52 5.61 5.07
C VAL A 224 3.14 4.99 5.25
N LEU A 225 2.97 3.71 4.92
CA LEU A 225 1.72 3.00 5.19
C LEU A 225 1.41 2.93 6.69
N GLY A 226 2.41 2.57 7.52
CA GLY A 226 2.29 2.62 8.97
C GLY A 226 1.95 4.01 9.50
N LEU A 227 2.67 5.04 9.05
CA LEU A 227 2.43 6.43 9.45
C LEU A 227 1.03 6.91 9.08
N ARG A 228 0.47 6.48 7.95
CA ARG A 228 -0.89 6.85 7.54
C ARG A 228 -1.98 6.16 8.33
N TYR A 229 -1.79 4.90 8.70
CA TYR A 229 -2.67 4.22 9.64
C TYR A 229 -2.60 4.84 11.04
N ALA A 230 -1.42 5.28 11.47
CA ALA A 230 -1.30 6.06 12.71
C ALA A 230 -2.04 7.42 12.63
N GLU A 231 -1.92 8.14 11.50
CA GLU A 231 -2.47 9.49 11.30
C GLU A 231 -3.99 9.56 11.11
N THR A 232 -4.62 8.53 10.55
CA THR A 232 -6.03 8.64 10.13
C THR A 232 -6.96 8.95 11.32
N GLU A 233 -7.94 9.82 11.06
CA GLU A 233 -9.00 10.19 12.02
C GLU A 233 -10.11 9.13 12.10
N ASP A 234 -10.11 8.15 11.20
CA ASP A 234 -11.07 7.04 11.23
C ASP A 234 -10.75 6.09 12.40
N PRO A 235 -11.60 6.01 13.44
CA PRO A 235 -11.32 5.20 14.63
C PRO A 235 -11.33 3.68 14.37
N LEU A 236 -11.87 3.23 13.23
CA LEU A 236 -11.80 1.82 12.83
C LEU A 236 -10.50 1.49 12.09
N GLN A 237 -9.69 2.50 11.76
CA GLN A 237 -8.49 2.35 10.97
C GLN A 237 -7.29 3.10 11.57
N GLY A 238 -7.38 3.74 12.73
CA GLY A 238 -6.23 4.47 13.26
C GLY A 238 -6.46 5.14 14.60
N PHE A 239 -5.40 5.75 15.10
CA PHE A 239 -5.34 6.37 16.42
C PHE A 239 -5.29 7.90 16.38
N ASN A 240 -5.38 8.51 15.19
CA ASN A 240 -5.29 9.97 15.02
C ASN A 240 -4.00 10.56 15.65
N ILE A 241 -2.87 9.90 15.42
CA ILE A 241 -1.55 10.33 15.87
C ILE A 241 -1.03 11.43 14.93
N ALA A 242 -0.68 12.58 15.50
CA ALA A 242 -0.15 13.68 14.70
C ALA A 242 1.26 13.35 14.21
N ILE A 243 1.45 13.27 12.90
CA ILE A 243 2.80 13.10 12.33
C ILE A 243 3.47 14.46 12.21
N PRO A 244 4.72 14.63 12.70
CA PRO A 244 5.46 15.88 12.54
C PRO A 244 5.55 16.32 11.08
N GLN A 245 5.28 17.60 10.81
CA GLN A 245 5.22 18.12 9.44
C GLN A 245 6.54 17.95 8.67
N PHE A 246 7.69 18.02 9.36
CA PHE A 246 9.00 17.85 8.73
C PHE A 246 9.15 16.48 8.06
N VAL A 247 8.49 15.43 8.58
CA VAL A 247 8.53 14.08 8.01
C VAL A 247 7.96 14.08 6.59
N LYS A 248 6.84 14.79 6.40
CA LYS A 248 6.20 14.95 5.08
C LYS A 248 6.99 15.88 4.17
N ASP A 249 7.55 16.95 4.72
CA ASP A 249 8.36 17.91 3.96
C ASP A 249 9.63 17.25 3.41
N GLU A 250 10.31 16.42 4.23
CA GLU A 250 11.49 15.65 3.82
C GLU A 250 11.12 14.52 2.87
N LEU A 251 10.04 13.76 3.12
CA LEU A 251 9.54 12.74 2.19
C LEU A 251 9.23 13.33 0.81
N ASN A 252 8.73 14.56 0.75
CA ASN A 252 8.45 15.23 -0.52
C ASN A 252 9.71 15.41 -1.39
N ILE A 253 10.90 15.46 -0.79
CA ILE A 253 12.19 15.48 -1.49
C ILE A 253 12.52 14.09 -2.06
N TRP A 254 12.26 13.04 -1.29
CA TRP A 254 12.44 11.66 -1.77
C TRP A 254 11.53 11.35 -2.95
N ILE A 255 10.25 11.72 -2.87
CA ILE A 255 9.26 11.55 -3.95
C ILE A 255 9.73 12.26 -5.23
N ASP A 256 10.22 13.49 -5.11
CA ASP A 256 10.74 14.27 -6.24
C ASP A 256 11.98 13.62 -6.85
N TYR A 257 12.86 13.04 -6.03
CA TYR A 257 14.04 12.33 -6.49
C TYR A 257 13.70 11.00 -7.16
N ILE A 258 12.93 10.12 -6.50
CA ILE A 258 12.80 8.71 -6.86
C ILE A 258 11.84 8.45 -8.03
N GLN A 259 10.96 9.41 -8.31
CA GLN A 259 10.14 9.36 -9.51
C GLN A 259 11.00 9.67 -10.73
N ASN A 260 10.90 8.83 -11.76
CA ASN A 260 11.54 9.11 -13.04
C ASN A 260 10.88 10.35 -13.71
N ASP A 261 11.72 11.29 -14.13
CA ASP A 261 11.29 12.54 -14.80
C ASP A 261 10.68 12.24 -16.18
N PRO A 262 9.53 12.83 -16.55
CA PRO A 262 8.95 12.62 -17.88
C PRO A 262 9.82 13.20 -19.00
N GLY A 263 10.27 12.40 -19.97
CA GLY A 263 11.10 12.88 -21.07
C GLY A 263 11.36 11.85 -22.19
N PRO A 264 11.78 12.28 -23.39
CA PRO A 264 12.00 11.36 -24.50
C PRO A 264 13.24 10.48 -24.25
N ALA A 265 13.05 9.34 -23.57
CA ALA A 265 14.01 8.25 -23.42
C ALA A 265 15.36 8.65 -22.78
N ASP A 266 15.33 9.16 -21.54
CA ASP A 266 16.55 9.41 -20.74
C ASP A 266 17.08 8.14 -20.04
N ASP A 267 16.62 6.95 -20.41
CA ASP A 267 16.75 5.69 -19.65
C ASP A 267 17.57 4.58 -20.34
N GLY A 268 18.56 4.94 -21.15
CA GLY A 268 19.62 3.98 -21.52
C GLY A 268 19.16 2.74 -22.31
N GLY A 269 17.95 2.74 -22.89
CA GLY A 269 17.42 1.68 -23.73
C GLY A 269 16.35 0.79 -23.09
N GLU A 270 15.83 1.14 -21.90
CA GLU A 270 14.53 0.65 -21.49
C GLU A 270 13.42 1.33 -22.30
N VAL A 271 12.25 0.68 -22.35
CA VAL A 271 11.12 1.20 -23.10
C VAL A 271 10.18 1.80 -22.06
N ASP A 272 10.46 3.05 -21.68
CA ASP A 272 9.45 4.03 -21.22
C ASP A 272 9.16 4.13 -19.69
N PRO A 273 10.15 4.44 -18.81
CA PRO A 273 9.99 4.62 -17.37
C PRO A 273 9.31 5.93 -16.97
N ASP A 274 8.96 6.81 -17.92
CA ASP A 274 8.45 8.18 -17.69
C ASP A 274 7.42 8.25 -16.56
N GLY A 275 7.75 8.86 -15.43
CA GLY A 275 6.82 9.03 -14.31
C GLY A 275 6.61 7.82 -13.41
N GLY A 276 7.19 6.67 -13.73
CA GLY A 276 7.29 5.51 -12.83
C GLY A 276 8.26 5.77 -11.68
N SER A 277 8.36 4.81 -10.76
CA SER A 277 9.31 4.87 -9.64
C SER A 277 10.32 3.75 -9.71
N GLY A 278 11.61 4.09 -9.55
CA GLY A 278 12.66 3.11 -9.33
C GLY A 278 12.72 2.60 -7.89
N TYR A 279 13.74 1.80 -7.59
CA TYR A 279 13.96 1.13 -6.31
C TYR A 279 14.85 1.96 -5.38
N THR A 280 16.14 2.10 -5.67
CA THR A 280 17.09 2.96 -4.90
C THR A 280 17.51 4.22 -5.65
N ALA A 281 17.29 4.23 -6.96
CA ALA A 281 17.54 5.34 -7.86
C ALA A 281 16.38 5.42 -8.88
N PRO A 282 16.19 6.56 -9.56
CA PRO A 282 14.95 6.82 -10.30
C PRO A 282 14.74 5.85 -11.47
N ASP A 283 15.84 5.42 -12.09
CA ASP A 283 15.85 4.52 -13.25
C ASP A 283 16.18 3.05 -12.86
N ASP A 284 16.33 2.76 -11.57
CA ASP A 284 16.72 1.43 -11.09
C ASP A 284 15.47 0.57 -10.90
N TRP A 285 15.28 -0.41 -11.79
CA TRP A 285 14.22 -1.41 -11.70
C TRP A 285 12.82 -0.79 -11.61
N VAL A 286 12.37 -0.05 -12.62
CA VAL A 286 11.07 0.64 -12.59
C VAL A 286 9.92 -0.35 -12.86
N ASN A 287 8.93 -0.41 -11.96
CA ASN A 287 7.72 -1.23 -12.16
C ASN A 287 6.49 -0.76 -11.37
N ILE A 288 5.33 -1.38 -11.65
CA ILE A 288 4.05 -1.04 -11.02
C ILE A 288 4.11 -1.13 -9.49
N LEU A 289 4.87 -2.08 -8.92
CA LEU A 289 4.96 -2.22 -7.46
C LEU A 289 5.50 -0.95 -6.80
N LYS A 290 6.63 -0.44 -7.29
CA LYS A 290 7.27 0.77 -6.74
C LYS A 290 6.47 2.01 -7.08
N THR A 291 5.89 2.08 -8.28
CA THR A 291 5.02 3.20 -8.66
C THR A 291 3.74 3.25 -7.80
N GLY A 292 3.19 2.10 -7.38
CA GLY A 292 2.09 2.03 -6.42
C GLY A 292 2.47 2.56 -5.03
N ASN A 293 3.67 2.22 -4.53
CA ASN A 293 4.19 2.82 -3.29
C ASN A 293 4.32 4.35 -3.43
N LEU A 294 4.92 4.82 -4.53
CA LEU A 294 5.09 6.25 -4.81
C LEU A 294 3.76 7.01 -4.77
N LEU A 295 2.69 6.48 -5.39
CA LEU A 295 1.35 7.09 -5.33
C LEU A 295 0.82 7.21 -3.89
N HIS A 296 1.03 6.19 -3.08
CA HIS A 296 0.62 6.22 -1.68
C HIS A 296 1.40 7.26 -0.86
N GLU A 297 2.69 7.43 -1.15
CA GLU A 297 3.55 8.46 -0.56
C GLU A 297 3.13 9.87 -0.99
N MET A 298 2.82 10.07 -2.27
CA MET A 298 2.24 11.32 -2.82
C MET A 298 0.96 11.70 -2.07
N ALA A 299 0.06 10.73 -1.84
CA ALA A 299 -1.13 10.95 -1.04
C ALA A 299 -0.81 11.36 0.41
N PHE A 300 0.29 10.87 0.99
CA PHE A 300 0.75 11.20 2.34
C PHE A 300 1.38 12.60 2.49
N VAL A 301 1.93 13.16 1.42
CA VAL A 301 2.45 14.54 1.41
C VAL A 301 1.40 15.57 0.96
N GLY A 302 0.25 15.12 0.46
CA GLY A 302 -0.94 15.96 0.24
C GLY A 302 -1.33 16.12 -1.21
N ASP A 303 -0.75 15.33 -2.11
CA ASP A 303 -1.16 15.31 -3.49
C ASP A 303 -2.58 14.76 -3.66
N THR A 304 -3.19 15.14 -4.77
CA THR A 304 -4.47 14.61 -5.22
C THR A 304 -4.28 13.89 -6.56
N LYS A 305 -5.31 13.18 -7.01
CA LYS A 305 -5.36 12.61 -8.37
C LYS A 305 -5.12 13.61 -9.51
N ASP A 306 -5.25 14.91 -9.23
CA ASP A 306 -5.03 15.98 -10.22
C ASP A 306 -3.60 16.55 -10.18
N THR A 307 -2.76 16.16 -9.22
CA THR A 307 -1.37 16.61 -9.16
C THR A 307 -0.58 16.02 -10.34
N PRO A 308 0.21 16.83 -11.09
CA PRO A 308 0.94 16.35 -12.28
C PRO A 308 1.78 15.09 -12.06
N ARG A 309 2.51 15.00 -10.94
CA ARG A 309 3.33 13.81 -10.63
C ARG A 309 2.52 12.54 -10.35
N VAL A 310 1.30 12.69 -9.80
CA VAL A 310 0.35 11.58 -9.62
C VAL A 310 -0.20 11.11 -10.98
N ILE A 311 -0.48 12.05 -11.88
CA ILE A 311 -0.92 11.74 -13.25
C ILE A 311 0.17 10.95 -13.98
N ASN A 312 1.43 11.41 -13.92
CA ASN A 312 2.55 10.72 -14.57
C ASN A 312 2.74 9.29 -14.04
N ALA A 313 2.68 9.09 -12.72
CA ALA A 313 2.75 7.76 -12.11
C ALA A 313 1.56 6.87 -12.51
N SER A 314 0.36 7.44 -12.61
CA SER A 314 -0.83 6.72 -13.08
C SER A 314 -0.72 6.34 -14.57
N ASP A 315 -0.14 7.21 -15.40
CA ASP A 315 0.11 6.97 -16.82
C ASP A 315 1.18 5.87 -17.05
N TYR A 316 2.19 5.79 -16.17
CA TYR A 316 3.11 4.65 -16.11
C TYR A 316 2.38 3.34 -15.82
N ILE A 317 1.58 3.28 -14.75
CA ILE A 317 0.79 2.07 -14.43
C ILE A 317 -0.14 1.71 -15.60
N CYS A 318 -0.74 2.70 -16.25
CA CYS A 318 -1.61 2.53 -17.40
C CYS A 318 -0.91 1.84 -18.59
N ARG A 319 0.35 2.21 -18.89
CA ARG A 319 1.12 1.60 -19.99
C ARG A 319 1.46 0.13 -19.73
N HIS A 320 1.78 -0.20 -18.49
CA HIS A 320 2.15 -1.56 -18.07
C HIS A 320 0.96 -2.41 -17.60
N TRP A 321 -0.26 -1.88 -17.63
CA TRP A 321 -1.43 -2.55 -17.06
C TRP A 321 -1.74 -3.91 -17.68
N ASN A 322 -1.51 -4.04 -18.99
CA ASN A 322 -1.80 -5.24 -19.76
C ASN A 322 -0.56 -6.10 -20.04
N ASP A 323 0.59 -5.78 -19.43
CA ASP A 323 1.79 -6.59 -19.54
C ASP A 323 1.53 -7.99 -18.98
N THR A 324 1.99 -9.01 -19.70
CA THR A 324 1.81 -10.42 -19.30
C THR A 324 2.90 -10.91 -18.36
N ASN A 325 3.60 -9.99 -17.69
CA ASN A 325 4.70 -10.22 -16.76
C ASN A 325 4.42 -9.49 -15.43
N ASP A 326 5.18 -9.87 -14.40
CA ASP A 326 5.12 -9.33 -13.06
C ASP A 326 6.16 -8.21 -12.83
N ASP A 327 6.85 -7.85 -13.91
CA ASP A 327 7.92 -6.87 -13.97
C ASP A 327 8.15 -6.42 -15.43
N SER A 328 7.68 -5.25 -15.87
CA SER A 328 7.14 -4.15 -15.07
C SER A 328 5.66 -4.25 -14.64
N GLY A 329 4.93 -5.26 -15.13
CA GLY A 329 3.49 -5.44 -14.91
C GLY A 329 3.09 -6.03 -13.54
N TRP A 330 1.89 -6.61 -13.46
CA TRP A 330 1.36 -7.26 -12.25
C TRP A 330 0.93 -8.72 -12.45
N ARG A 331 1.00 -9.23 -13.69
CA ARG A 331 0.47 -10.54 -14.07
C ARG A 331 1.56 -11.61 -14.12
N PRO A 332 1.25 -12.91 -13.97
CA PRO A 332 -0.05 -13.43 -13.60
C PRO A 332 -0.38 -13.15 -12.14
N ASN A 333 0.59 -13.20 -11.21
CA ASN A 333 0.34 -13.35 -9.77
C ASN A 333 1.15 -12.38 -8.87
N ASN A 334 1.34 -11.11 -9.24
CA ASN A 334 2.08 -10.16 -8.39
C ASN A 334 1.16 -9.47 -7.36
N TYR A 335 0.72 -10.20 -6.34
CA TYR A 335 -0.17 -9.66 -5.30
C TYR A 335 0.45 -8.50 -4.52
N HIS A 336 1.79 -8.43 -4.44
CA HIS A 336 2.47 -7.30 -3.83
C HIS A 336 2.26 -6.02 -4.67
N ALA A 337 2.47 -6.09 -5.99
CA ALA A 337 2.18 -4.97 -6.89
C ALA A 337 0.70 -4.57 -6.90
N MET A 338 -0.20 -5.56 -6.83
CA MET A 338 -1.64 -5.29 -6.69
C MET A 338 -1.94 -4.52 -5.40
N TYR A 339 -1.39 -4.97 -4.26
CA TYR A 339 -1.61 -4.33 -2.97
C TYR A 339 -1.02 -2.92 -2.94
N THR A 340 0.19 -2.71 -3.45
CA THR A 340 0.82 -1.38 -3.47
C THR A 340 0.09 -0.41 -4.41
N THR A 341 -0.40 -0.90 -5.54
CA THR A 341 -1.22 -0.10 -6.47
C THR A 341 -2.57 0.25 -5.84
N MET A 342 -3.24 -0.73 -5.24
CA MET A 342 -4.52 -0.55 -4.56
C MET A 342 -4.42 0.53 -3.49
N LYS A 343 -3.42 0.45 -2.59
CA LYS A 343 -3.28 1.46 -1.53
C LYS A 343 -3.03 2.87 -2.09
N GLY A 344 -2.28 3.01 -3.18
CA GLY A 344 -2.08 4.30 -3.85
C GLY A 344 -3.37 4.84 -4.46
N PHE A 345 -4.08 4.03 -5.24
CA PHE A 345 -5.32 4.42 -5.91
C PHE A 345 -6.47 4.70 -4.95
N VAL A 346 -6.66 3.88 -3.90
CA VAL A 346 -7.66 4.14 -2.85
C VAL A 346 -7.38 5.47 -2.17
N SER A 347 -6.12 5.74 -1.83
CA SER A 347 -5.72 6.96 -1.12
C SER A 347 -5.90 8.24 -1.92
N LEU A 348 -5.84 8.15 -3.25
CA LEU A 348 -5.96 9.28 -4.17
C LEU A 348 -7.36 9.38 -4.80
N ASP A 349 -8.30 8.51 -4.42
CA ASP A 349 -9.64 8.45 -5.02
C ASP A 349 -9.60 8.21 -6.55
N ILE A 350 -8.72 7.28 -6.97
CA ILE A 350 -8.58 6.82 -8.36
C ILE A 350 -9.33 5.50 -8.49
N HIS A 351 -10.32 5.44 -9.38
CA HIS A 351 -11.13 4.22 -9.61
C HIS A 351 -10.84 3.54 -10.94
N LYS A 352 -10.13 4.21 -11.85
CA LYS A 352 -9.84 3.70 -13.19
C LYS A 352 -8.42 4.06 -13.60
N THR A 353 -7.78 3.16 -14.33
CA THR A 353 -6.51 3.39 -15.03
C THR A 353 -6.68 2.90 -16.46
N CYS A 354 -6.20 3.63 -17.48
CA CYS A 354 -6.39 3.29 -18.91
C CYS A 354 -7.81 2.85 -19.35
N GLY A 355 -8.86 3.27 -18.64
CA GLY A 355 -10.23 2.83 -18.90
C GLY A 355 -10.61 1.47 -18.29
N HIS A 356 -9.67 0.78 -17.65
CA HIS A 356 -9.89 -0.38 -16.80
C HIS A 356 -10.46 0.04 -15.45
N ASP A 357 -11.42 -0.74 -14.94
CA ASP A 357 -11.76 -0.73 -13.52
C ASP A 357 -10.71 -1.59 -12.80
N TRP A 358 -9.74 -0.92 -12.18
CA TRP A 358 -8.56 -1.61 -11.66
C TRP A 358 -8.92 -2.62 -10.59
N GLN A 359 -9.97 -2.36 -9.80
CA GLN A 359 -10.40 -3.28 -8.74
C GLN A 359 -10.99 -4.53 -9.37
N ALA A 360 -11.88 -4.39 -10.34
CA ALA A 360 -12.50 -5.54 -10.98
C ALA A 360 -11.44 -6.44 -11.65
N ASP A 361 -10.46 -5.84 -12.33
CA ASP A 361 -9.35 -6.58 -12.94
C ASP A 361 -8.52 -7.37 -11.90
N TYR A 362 -8.31 -6.82 -10.71
CA TYR A 362 -7.62 -7.51 -9.61
C TYR A 362 -8.49 -8.56 -8.93
N GLU A 363 -9.77 -8.28 -8.68
CA GLU A 363 -10.73 -9.24 -8.11
C GLU A 363 -10.84 -10.49 -9.00
N ASP A 364 -11.00 -10.29 -10.31
CA ASP A 364 -11.04 -11.38 -11.29
C ASP A 364 -9.79 -12.25 -11.24
N ALA A 365 -8.61 -11.62 -11.25
CA ALA A 365 -7.34 -12.33 -11.25
C ALA A 365 -7.11 -13.08 -9.93
N ILE A 366 -7.35 -12.44 -8.79
CA ILE A 366 -7.13 -13.04 -7.48
C ILE A 366 -8.09 -14.22 -7.28
N VAL A 367 -9.36 -14.09 -7.62
CA VAL A 367 -10.34 -15.18 -7.50
C VAL A 367 -9.95 -16.37 -8.38
N ASP A 368 -9.56 -16.14 -9.64
CA ASP A 368 -9.15 -17.21 -10.58
C ASP A 368 -7.89 -17.96 -10.12
N GLN A 369 -7.03 -17.30 -9.33
CA GLN A 369 -5.71 -17.82 -8.93
C GLN A 369 -5.68 -18.46 -7.54
N GLN A 370 -6.80 -18.49 -6.82
CA GLN A 370 -6.84 -19.08 -5.49
C GLN A 370 -6.61 -20.60 -5.54
N ASN A 371 -5.70 -21.11 -4.70
CA ASN A 371 -5.49 -22.55 -4.59
C ASN A 371 -6.68 -23.24 -3.90
N PRO A 372 -6.91 -24.54 -4.13
CA PRO A 372 -7.97 -25.30 -3.44
C PRO A 372 -7.88 -25.30 -1.91
N SER A 373 -6.72 -24.95 -1.36
CA SER A 373 -6.49 -24.78 0.08
C SER A 373 -6.85 -23.39 0.62
N GLY A 374 -7.34 -22.48 -0.22
CA GLY A 374 -7.73 -21.11 0.13
C GLY A 374 -6.61 -20.07 0.02
N ASN A 375 -5.34 -20.48 -0.10
CA ASN A 375 -4.20 -19.57 -0.17
C ASN A 375 -3.82 -19.17 -1.60
N TRP A 376 -2.95 -18.17 -1.68
CA TRP A 376 -2.27 -17.79 -2.90
C TRP A 376 -0.77 -18.05 -2.78
N THR A 377 -0.13 -18.38 -3.89
CA THR A 377 1.31 -18.67 -3.97
C THR A 377 1.90 -18.09 -5.26
N GLY A 378 3.23 -18.17 -5.38
CA GLY A 378 3.92 -17.80 -6.61
C GLY A 378 3.96 -16.31 -6.89
N CYS A 379 3.80 -15.47 -5.86
CA CYS A 379 4.06 -14.05 -5.95
C CYS A 379 5.55 -13.76 -5.71
N GLY A 380 6.12 -12.86 -6.50
CA GLY A 380 7.51 -12.44 -6.34
C GLY A 380 7.74 -11.87 -4.92
N TRP A 381 8.87 -12.24 -4.31
CA TRP A 381 9.33 -11.75 -3.00
C TRP A 381 8.42 -12.08 -1.81
N GLY A 382 7.36 -12.87 -2.02
CA GLY A 382 6.47 -13.34 -0.96
C GLY A 382 6.50 -14.86 -0.83
N ASP A 383 6.35 -15.34 0.39
CA ASP A 383 5.99 -16.72 0.66
C ASP A 383 4.45 -16.89 0.58
N PRO A 384 3.90 -18.11 0.79
CA PRO A 384 2.45 -18.30 0.77
C PRO A 384 1.66 -17.44 1.77
N ILE A 385 2.25 -17.06 2.90
CA ILE A 385 1.59 -16.21 3.91
C ILE A 385 1.49 -14.79 3.37
N LEU A 386 2.59 -14.22 2.89
CA LEU A 386 2.61 -12.87 2.31
C LEU A 386 1.74 -12.77 1.06
N CYS A 387 1.82 -13.74 0.14
CA CYS A 387 0.96 -13.76 -1.05
C CYS A 387 -0.52 -13.75 -0.65
N THR A 388 -0.90 -14.54 0.35
CA THR A 388 -2.29 -14.62 0.83
C THR A 388 -2.72 -13.33 1.51
N ALA A 389 -1.87 -12.74 2.37
CA ALA A 389 -2.17 -11.47 3.03
C ALA A 389 -2.39 -10.34 2.01
N TRP A 390 -1.50 -10.17 1.03
CA TRP A 390 -1.65 -9.12 0.01
C TRP A 390 -2.87 -9.33 -0.90
N ALA A 391 -3.15 -10.57 -1.31
CA ALA A 391 -4.34 -10.89 -2.10
C ALA A 391 -5.62 -10.52 -1.33
N LEU A 392 -5.73 -10.95 -0.07
CA LEU A 392 -6.90 -10.69 0.77
C LEU A 392 -7.08 -9.19 1.09
N LEU A 393 -5.99 -8.49 1.42
CA LEU A 393 -6.03 -7.04 1.66
C LEU A 393 -6.46 -6.28 0.40
N THR A 394 -6.08 -6.76 -0.79
CA THR A 394 -6.51 -6.18 -2.08
C THR A 394 -8.00 -6.40 -2.35
N LEU A 395 -8.53 -7.61 -2.12
CA LEU A 395 -9.96 -7.91 -2.30
C LEU A 395 -10.85 -7.02 -1.43
N GLN A 396 -10.38 -6.64 -0.25
CA GLN A 396 -11.13 -5.79 0.69
C GLN A 396 -10.82 -4.30 0.58
N LYS A 397 -9.93 -3.89 -0.32
CA LYS A 397 -9.47 -2.49 -0.44
C LYS A 397 -8.93 -1.93 0.89
N ALA A 398 -8.18 -2.75 1.63
CA ALA A 398 -7.64 -2.40 2.93
C ALA A 398 -6.49 -1.38 2.81
N ALA A 399 -6.84 -0.10 2.79
CA ALA A 399 -5.89 1.02 2.75
C ALA A 399 -6.47 2.24 3.49
N PRO A 400 -5.61 3.14 4.03
CA PRO A 400 -6.10 4.35 4.68
C PRO A 400 -6.94 5.18 3.69
N PRO A 401 -8.09 5.74 4.14
CA PRO A 401 -8.97 6.49 3.26
C PRO A 401 -8.27 7.75 2.70
N PRO A 402 -8.81 8.35 1.62
CA PRO A 402 -8.39 9.66 1.17
C PRO A 402 -8.43 10.66 2.32
N ARG A 403 -7.41 11.52 2.42
CA ARG A 403 -7.47 12.60 3.40
C ARG A 403 -8.65 13.52 3.08
N PRO A 404 -9.40 13.98 4.10
CA PRO A 404 -10.43 14.97 3.89
C PRO A 404 -9.81 16.16 3.15
N THR A 405 -10.43 16.57 2.04
CA THR A 405 -9.98 17.80 1.36
C THR A 405 -10.12 18.94 2.37
N PRO A 406 -9.04 19.70 2.67
CA PRO A 406 -9.19 20.86 3.53
C PRO A 406 -10.26 21.76 2.90
N PRO A 407 -11.20 22.30 3.70
CA PRO A 407 -12.22 23.18 3.16
C PRO A 407 -11.54 24.28 2.36
N PRO A 408 -12.06 24.65 1.18
CA PRO A 408 -11.42 25.64 0.34
C PRO A 408 -11.12 26.86 1.19
N THR A 409 -9.83 27.24 1.25
CA THR A 409 -9.38 28.43 1.98
C THR A 409 -10.34 29.55 1.66
N ALA A 410 -11.02 30.08 2.68
CA ALA A 410 -11.96 31.17 2.48
C ALA A 410 -11.23 32.26 1.71
N VAL A 411 -11.62 32.46 0.44
CA VAL A 411 -11.06 33.54 -0.37
C VAL A 411 -11.28 34.80 0.46
N PRO A 412 -10.22 35.54 0.86
CA PRO A 412 -10.41 36.73 1.67
C PRO A 412 -11.41 37.61 0.93
N ALA A 413 -12.55 37.86 1.56
CA ALA A 413 -13.61 38.67 0.98
C ALA A 413 -12.96 39.95 0.45
N LEU A 414 -13.11 40.22 -0.85
CA LEU A 414 -12.63 41.46 -1.45
C LEU A 414 -13.14 42.60 -0.58
N THR A 415 -12.22 43.27 0.10
CA THR A 415 -12.58 44.46 0.88
C THR A 415 -13.28 45.44 -0.06
N PRO A 416 -14.13 46.34 0.43
CA PRO A 416 -14.72 47.38 -0.41
C PRO A 416 -13.68 48.13 -1.26
N VAL A 417 -12.44 48.25 -0.74
CA VAL A 417 -11.27 48.79 -1.46
C VAL A 417 -10.82 47.90 -2.61
N GLY A 418 -10.75 46.58 -2.41
CA GLY A 418 -10.46 45.61 -3.47
C GLY A 418 -11.52 45.58 -4.57
N LEU A 419 -12.81 45.78 -4.21
CA LEU A 419 -13.89 45.90 -5.19
C LEU A 419 -13.75 47.18 -6.04
N ILE A 420 -13.39 48.30 -5.41
CA ILE A 420 -13.13 49.58 -6.09
C ILE A 420 -11.92 49.47 -7.02
N ALA A 421 -10.85 48.78 -6.60
CA ALA A 421 -9.67 48.54 -7.43
C ALA A 421 -10.00 47.68 -8.66
N LEU A 422 -10.82 46.64 -8.50
CA LEU A 422 -11.25 45.76 -9.60
C LEU A 422 -12.15 46.50 -10.60
N VAL A 423 -13.10 47.31 -10.12
CA VAL A 423 -13.97 48.16 -10.97
C VAL A 423 -13.13 49.23 -11.69
N GLY A 424 -12.12 49.80 -11.03
CA GLY A 424 -11.16 50.71 -11.65
C GLY A 424 -10.38 50.06 -12.79
N LEU A 425 -9.85 48.85 -12.56
CA LEU A 425 -9.10 48.09 -13.56
C LEU A 425 -9.96 47.75 -14.79
N LEU A 426 -11.20 47.29 -14.56
CA LEU A 426 -12.16 46.98 -15.64
C LEU A 426 -12.56 48.24 -16.43
N SER A 427 -12.69 49.39 -15.77
CA SER A 427 -12.99 50.67 -16.41
C SER A 427 -11.85 51.16 -17.31
N VAL A 428 -10.59 50.94 -16.90
CA VAL A 428 -9.41 51.25 -17.71
C VAL A 428 -9.32 50.33 -18.93
N ILE A 429 -9.59 49.04 -18.78
CA ILE A 429 -9.61 48.07 -19.90
C ILE A 429 -10.72 48.43 -20.91
N ALA A 430 -11.90 48.83 -20.44
CA ALA A 430 -12.98 49.31 -21.30
C ALA A 430 -12.60 50.60 -22.05
N ALA A 431 -11.96 51.56 -21.39
CA ALA A 431 -11.52 52.81 -22.01
C ALA A 431 -10.44 52.59 -23.09
N ILE A 432 -9.48 51.69 -22.85
CA ILE A 432 -8.45 51.30 -23.82
C ILE A 432 -9.09 50.59 -25.03
N SER A 433 -10.09 49.75 -24.81
CA SER A 433 -10.83 49.03 -25.86
C SER A 433 -11.68 49.97 -26.73
N ILE A 434 -12.23 51.05 -26.16
CA ILE A 434 -12.97 52.07 -26.90
C ILE A 434 -12.02 52.97 -27.71
N SER A 435 -10.90 53.40 -27.12
CA SER A 435 -9.87 54.21 -27.79
C SER A 435 -9.27 53.51 -29.02
N THR A 436 -8.99 52.22 -28.92
CA THR A 436 -8.50 51.40 -30.02
C THR A 436 -9.54 51.21 -31.14
N ARG A 437 -10.84 51.13 -30.82
CA ARG A 437 -11.93 51.12 -31.81
C ARG A 437 -12.08 52.45 -32.56
N ILE A 438 -11.89 53.59 -31.88
CA ILE A 438 -12.00 54.91 -32.51
C ILE A 438 -10.82 55.18 -33.45
N LYS A 439 -9.60 54.77 -33.08
CA LYS A 439 -8.41 54.88 -33.98
C LYS A 439 -8.53 54.04 -35.24
N LYS A 440 -9.26 52.92 -35.23
CA LYS A 440 -9.51 52.08 -36.43
C LYS A 440 -10.60 52.63 -37.37
N ARG A 441 -11.36 53.64 -36.95
CA ARG A 441 -12.48 54.22 -37.72
C ARG A 441 -12.20 55.62 -38.29
N ARG A 442 -10.96 56.11 -38.18
CA ARG A 442 -10.51 57.37 -38.79
C ARG A 442 -9.52 57.12 -39.91
#